data_AF-A0AAF0C8U3-F1
#
_entry.id   AF-A0AAF0C8U3-F1
#
_cell.length_a   1.000
_cell.length_b   1.000
_cell.length_c   1.000
_cell.angle_alpha   90.00
_cell.angle_beta   90.00
_cell.angle_gamma   90.00
#
_symmetry.space_group_name_H-M   'P 1'
#
loop_
_entity.id
_entity.type
_entity.pdbx_description
1 polymer ?
#
loop_
_entity_poly.entity_id
_entity_poly.type
_entity_poly.pdbx_seq_one_letter_code
_entity_poly.pdbx_strand_id
1 'polypeptide(L)'
;MLKALTSAKLHSLFLPILIYSASTYAGDAPESQGHILNLEQISAPAEFDNIHLIPLESDKHASEFLIFIKNKVAAHYHAKHSEIVYVLAGEGIMTLGESKKPVKKGDYIRIPEGTVHAVEVTSEQPMKVLSVQAPEFKGKDWTFVKEK
;
A
#
# COMPACT_ATOMS: atom_id res chain seq x y z
N MET A 1 -33.04 30.21 -36.64
CA MET A 1 -33.48 30.99 -35.48
C MET A 1 -32.65 30.61 -34.28
N LEU A 2 -32.04 31.61 -33.67
CA LEU A 2 -31.07 31.59 -32.59
C LEU A 2 -31.80 31.44 -31.23
N LYS A 3 -31.37 30.53 -30.35
CA LYS A 3 -31.47 30.73 -28.89
C LYS A 3 -30.26 30.12 -28.18
N ALA A 4 -29.59 31.00 -27.46
CA ALA A 4 -28.36 30.81 -26.71
C ALA A 4 -28.61 30.06 -25.39
N LEU A 5 -27.62 29.29 -24.94
CA LEU A 5 -27.44 28.90 -23.55
C LEU A 5 -25.96 29.06 -23.16
N THR A 6 -25.70 30.26 -22.62
CA THR A 6 -24.79 30.64 -21.53
C THR A 6 -23.58 29.76 -21.19
N SER A 7 -22.42 30.38 -21.39
CA SER A 7 -21.08 30.07 -20.88
C SER A 7 -21.05 29.84 -19.36
N ALA A 8 -20.60 28.67 -18.92
CA ALA A 8 -20.15 28.44 -17.54
C ALA A 8 -18.69 28.91 -17.40
N LYS A 9 -18.47 29.87 -16.49
CA LYS A 9 -17.14 30.38 -16.13
C LYS A 9 -16.33 29.30 -15.40
N LEU A 10 -15.26 28.81 -16.04
CA LEU A 10 -14.25 27.97 -15.40
C LEU A 10 -13.40 28.84 -14.45
N HIS A 11 -13.65 28.77 -13.15
CA HIS A 11 -12.74 29.35 -12.17
C HIS A 11 -11.54 28.40 -12.01
N SER A 12 -10.46 28.73 -12.69
CA SER A 12 -9.13 28.20 -12.43
C SER A 12 -8.70 28.65 -11.04
N LEU A 13 -8.75 27.75 -10.05
CA LEU A 13 -8.04 27.94 -8.79
C LEU A 13 -6.55 27.67 -9.04
N PHE A 14 -5.79 28.74 -9.22
CA PHE A 14 -4.33 28.71 -9.05
C PHE A 14 -4.04 28.50 -7.56
N LEU A 15 -3.67 27.28 -7.18
CA LEU A 15 -3.03 27.02 -5.89
C LEU A 15 -1.58 27.53 -5.98
N PRO A 16 -1.09 28.38 -5.06
CA PRO A 16 0.31 28.77 -5.07
C PRO A 16 1.18 27.55 -4.74
N ILE A 17 2.10 27.22 -5.66
CA ILE A 17 3.17 26.25 -5.41
C ILE A 17 4.06 26.87 -4.34
N LEU A 18 3.92 26.42 -3.09
CA LEU A 18 4.86 26.75 -2.03
C LEU A 18 6.16 26.01 -2.31
N ILE A 19 7.15 26.72 -2.84
CA ILE A 19 8.52 26.22 -2.96
C ILE A 19 9.11 26.26 -1.54
N TYR A 20 9.13 25.12 -0.86
CA TYR A 20 9.92 24.99 0.37
C TYR A 20 11.39 24.93 -0.02
N SER A 21 12.15 25.95 0.37
CA SER A 21 13.60 25.89 0.36
C SER A 21 14.03 24.88 1.42
N ALA A 22 14.76 23.85 1.01
CA ALA A 22 15.35 22.88 1.91
C ALA A 22 16.47 23.57 2.71
N SER A 23 16.13 24.06 3.89
CA SER A 23 17.12 24.42 4.90
C SER A 23 17.58 23.12 5.56
N THR A 24 18.89 22.86 5.53
CA THR A 24 19.52 21.71 6.19
C THR A 24 19.41 21.87 7.70
N TYR A 25 18.31 21.40 8.28
CA TYR A 25 18.17 21.22 9.72
C TYR A 25 18.44 19.74 10.03
N ALA A 26 19.60 19.46 10.61
CA ALA A 26 19.92 18.19 11.23
C ALA A 26 19.27 18.15 12.63
N GLY A 27 17.95 18.18 12.68
CA GLY A 27 17.15 17.90 13.86
C GLY A 27 16.12 16.85 13.45
N ASP A 28 15.86 15.89 14.33
CA ASP A 28 14.82 14.88 14.12
C ASP A 28 13.55 15.56 13.59
N ALA A 29 13.05 15.09 12.44
CA ALA A 29 11.81 15.59 11.90
C ALA A 29 10.75 15.53 13.01
N PRO A 30 9.98 16.61 13.25
CA PRO A 30 8.97 16.59 14.30
C PRO A 30 8.08 15.37 14.09
N GLU A 31 7.94 14.55 15.14
CA GLU A 31 7.04 13.38 15.13
C GLU A 31 5.70 13.83 14.56
N SER A 32 5.24 13.17 13.50
CA SER A 32 3.96 13.53 12.88
C SER A 32 2.87 13.39 13.94
N GLN A 33 1.92 14.32 14.00
CA GLN A 33 0.81 14.26 14.97
C GLN A 33 -0.18 13.10 14.69
N GLY A 34 0.23 12.12 13.89
CA GLY A 34 -0.61 11.11 13.28
C GLY A 34 -1.54 11.69 12.21
N HIS A 35 -2.09 10.80 11.39
CA HIS A 35 -3.06 11.15 10.35
C HIS A 35 -4.26 10.21 10.40
N ILE A 36 -5.47 10.75 10.24
CA ILE A 36 -6.69 9.94 10.09
C ILE A 36 -6.98 9.82 8.60
N LEU A 37 -6.92 8.59 8.08
CA LEU A 37 -7.18 8.28 6.67
C LEU A 37 -8.36 7.31 6.55
N ASN A 38 -9.27 7.58 5.62
CA ASN A 38 -10.27 6.59 5.22
C ASN A 38 -9.68 5.74 4.08
N LEU A 39 -9.11 4.59 4.44
CA LEU A 39 -8.47 3.73 3.45
C LEU A 39 -9.42 3.27 2.36
N GLU A 40 -10.72 3.13 2.61
CA GLU A 40 -11.71 2.73 1.59
C GLU A 40 -11.82 3.74 0.44
N GLN A 41 -11.53 5.03 0.69
CA GLN A 41 -11.61 6.09 -0.31
C GLN A 41 -10.35 6.22 -1.18
N ILE A 42 -9.27 5.50 -0.84
CA ILE A 42 -8.03 5.52 -1.62
C ILE A 42 -8.11 4.41 -2.68
N SER A 43 -7.96 4.78 -3.96
CA SER A 43 -7.93 3.83 -5.07
C SER A 43 -6.57 3.85 -5.76
N ALA A 44 -6.18 2.73 -6.37
CA ALA A 44 -5.11 2.70 -7.35
C ALA A 44 -5.47 3.60 -8.56
N PRO A 45 -4.48 4.07 -9.33
CA PRO A 45 -4.73 4.66 -10.64
C PRO A 45 -5.45 3.66 -11.56
N ALA A 46 -6.14 4.16 -12.59
CA ALA A 46 -6.86 3.32 -13.55
C ALA A 46 -5.93 2.27 -14.19
N GLU A 47 -4.71 2.67 -14.51
CA GLU A 47 -3.67 1.79 -15.04
C GLU A 47 -2.47 1.73 -14.09
N PHE A 48 -2.05 0.51 -13.81
CA PHE A 48 -0.81 0.17 -13.12
C PHE A 48 -0.39 -1.24 -13.55
N ASP A 49 0.86 -1.61 -13.28
CA ASP A 49 1.33 -2.98 -13.53
C ASP A 49 0.71 -3.94 -12.50
N ASN A 50 1.42 -5.00 -12.13
CA ASN A 50 0.91 -6.00 -11.18
C ASN A 50 0.74 -5.46 -9.75
N ILE A 51 1.63 -4.57 -9.28
CA ILE A 51 1.62 -4.05 -7.90
C ILE A 51 1.65 -2.53 -7.94
N HIS A 52 0.74 -1.90 -7.21
CA HIS A 52 0.80 -0.48 -6.89
C HIS A 52 0.84 -0.30 -5.37
N LEU A 53 1.86 0.39 -4.87
CA LEU A 53 2.13 0.55 -3.45
C LEU A 53 2.10 2.03 -3.09
N ILE A 54 1.33 2.38 -2.07
CA ILE A 54 1.22 3.73 -1.50
C ILE A 54 1.77 3.66 -0.06
N PRO A 55 2.91 4.31 0.24
CA PRO A 55 3.35 4.49 1.62
C PRO A 55 2.34 5.34 2.39
N LEU A 56 1.97 4.91 3.60
CA LEU A 56 1.07 5.64 4.47
C LEU A 56 1.86 6.45 5.51
N GLU A 57 2.68 5.76 6.31
CA GLU A 57 3.57 6.36 7.29
C GLU A 57 4.74 5.41 7.57
N SER A 58 5.77 5.91 8.25
CA SER A 58 6.84 5.07 8.77
C SER A 58 7.58 5.76 9.92
N ASP A 59 7.90 5.01 10.97
CA ASP A 59 8.80 5.41 12.03
C ASP A 59 9.72 4.24 12.42
N LYS A 60 10.52 4.37 13.49
CA LYS A 60 11.41 3.29 13.94
C LYS A 60 10.69 2.01 14.37
N HIS A 61 9.38 2.06 14.62
CA HIS A 61 8.55 0.97 15.13
C HIS A 61 7.82 0.23 14.01
N ALA A 62 7.41 0.92 12.95
CA ALA A 62 6.72 0.30 11.83
C ALA A 62 6.84 1.09 10.52
N SER A 63 6.55 0.40 9.43
CA SER A 63 6.24 1.00 8.13
C SER A 63 4.89 0.50 7.65
N GLU A 64 4.03 1.40 7.19
CA GLU A 64 2.69 1.08 6.71
C GLU A 64 2.53 1.36 5.23
N PHE A 65 1.89 0.42 4.53
CA PHE A 65 1.64 0.50 3.11
C PHE A 65 0.20 0.13 2.79
N LEU A 66 -0.39 0.85 1.84
CA LEU A 66 -1.57 0.39 1.13
C LEU A 66 -1.13 -0.22 -0.20
N ILE A 67 -1.39 -1.51 -0.38
CA ILE A 67 -0.89 -2.28 -1.52
C ILE A 67 -2.07 -2.77 -2.34
N PHE A 68 -2.00 -2.53 -3.65
CA PHE A 68 -2.93 -3.03 -4.65
C PHE A 68 -2.22 -4.08 -5.50
N ILE A 69 -2.85 -5.24 -5.69
CA ILE A 69 -2.25 -6.41 -6.34
C ILE A 69 -3.22 -6.88 -7.43
N LYS A 70 -2.79 -6.88 -8.69
CA LYS A 70 -3.60 -7.39 -9.81
C LYS A 70 -3.56 -8.91 -9.90
N ASN A 71 -2.36 -9.49 -9.88
CA ASN A 71 -2.17 -10.91 -10.18
C ASN A 71 -1.57 -11.66 -8.99
N LYS A 72 -0.34 -11.35 -8.58
CA LYS A 72 0.32 -12.06 -7.47
C LYS A 72 1.48 -11.29 -6.84
N VAL A 73 1.81 -11.61 -5.59
CA VAL A 73 3.11 -11.32 -4.99
C VAL A 73 3.86 -12.65 -4.88
N ALA A 74 4.99 -12.77 -5.55
CA ALA A 74 5.78 -14.00 -5.58
C ALA A 74 6.33 -14.36 -4.18
N ALA A 75 6.67 -15.64 -3.99
CA ALA A 75 7.19 -16.12 -2.71
C ALA A 75 8.44 -15.36 -2.27
N HIS A 76 8.39 -14.86 -1.04
CA HIS A 76 9.48 -14.12 -0.40
C HIS A 76 9.39 -14.26 1.12
N TYR A 77 10.40 -13.76 1.83
CA TYR A 77 10.34 -13.59 3.28
C TYR A 77 11.07 -12.31 3.69
N HIS A 78 10.75 -11.86 4.89
CA HIS A 78 11.39 -10.75 5.58
C HIS A 78 12.27 -11.28 6.70
N ALA A 79 13.56 -10.94 6.68
CA ALA A 79 14.54 -11.51 7.61
C ALA A 79 14.57 -10.82 8.98
N LYS A 80 13.97 -9.64 9.13
CA LYS A 80 14.11 -8.82 10.35
C LYS A 80 12.82 -8.21 10.86
N HIS A 81 11.74 -8.30 10.10
CA HIS A 81 10.43 -7.84 10.55
C HIS A 81 9.36 -8.90 10.39
N SER A 82 8.34 -8.78 11.22
CA SER A 82 7.06 -9.45 10.99
C SER A 82 6.12 -8.51 10.27
N GLU A 83 5.25 -9.06 9.43
CA GLU A 83 4.26 -8.29 8.70
C GLU A 83 2.84 -8.64 9.21
N ILE A 84 1.96 -7.65 9.20
CA ILE A 84 0.52 -7.81 9.37
C ILE A 84 -0.12 -7.35 8.09
N VAL A 85 -0.99 -8.19 7.53
CA VAL A 85 -1.78 -7.86 6.35
C VAL A 85 -3.26 -7.90 6.73
N TYR A 86 -4.01 -6.86 6.37
CA TYR A 86 -5.47 -6.82 6.48
C TYR A 86 -6.09 -6.60 5.11
N VAL A 87 -7.01 -7.48 4.72
CA VAL A 87 -7.62 -7.44 3.39
C VAL A 87 -8.79 -6.44 3.37
N LEU A 88 -8.66 -5.38 2.57
CA LEU A 88 -9.65 -4.31 2.45
C LEU A 88 -10.59 -4.53 1.26
N ALA A 89 -10.13 -5.18 0.19
CA ALA A 89 -10.94 -5.56 -0.96
C ALA A 89 -10.30 -6.72 -1.75
N GLY A 90 -11.11 -7.40 -2.56
CA GLY A 90 -10.68 -8.53 -3.38
C GLY A 90 -10.54 -9.84 -2.61
N GLU A 91 -10.12 -10.88 -3.32
CA GLU A 91 -9.95 -12.24 -2.83
C GLU A 91 -8.70 -12.88 -3.43
N GLY A 92 -8.10 -13.83 -2.72
CA GLY A 92 -6.93 -14.55 -3.20
C GLY A 92 -6.62 -15.80 -2.41
N ILE A 93 -5.53 -16.47 -2.77
CA ILE A 93 -4.92 -17.57 -2.03
C ILE A 93 -3.63 -17.05 -1.38
N MET A 94 -3.60 -17.04 -0.06
CA MET A 94 -2.41 -16.70 0.72
C MET A 94 -1.59 -17.97 0.98
N THR A 95 -0.30 -17.91 0.70
CA THR A 95 0.68 -18.92 1.10
C THR A 95 1.42 -18.43 2.35
N LEU A 96 1.50 -19.28 3.37
CA LEU A 96 2.25 -19.06 4.62
C LEU A 96 3.01 -20.34 4.96
N GLY A 97 4.33 -20.35 4.71
CA GLY A 97 5.15 -21.56 4.76
C GLY A 97 4.60 -22.61 3.80
N GLU A 98 4.20 -23.77 4.35
CA GLU A 98 3.63 -24.88 3.58
C GLU A 98 2.10 -24.78 3.43
N SER A 99 1.45 -23.84 4.10
CA SER A 99 0.00 -23.70 4.08
C SER A 99 -0.45 -22.77 2.97
N LYS A 100 -1.49 -23.17 2.23
CA LYS A 100 -2.25 -22.30 1.32
C LYS A 100 -3.70 -22.19 1.80
N LYS A 101 -4.20 -20.96 1.93
CA LYS A 101 -5.57 -20.70 2.41
C LYS A 101 -6.24 -19.60 1.58
N PRO A 102 -7.54 -19.71 1.29
CA PRO A 102 -8.28 -18.59 0.72
C PRO A 102 -8.35 -17.45 1.72
N VAL A 103 -8.25 -16.22 1.21
CA VAL A 103 -8.37 -14.97 1.96
C VAL A 103 -9.24 -14.00 1.17
N LYS A 104 -10.00 -13.17 1.89
CA LYS A 104 -10.94 -12.19 1.32
C LYS A 104 -11.06 -10.96 2.21
N LYS A 105 -11.79 -9.94 1.72
CA LYS A 105 -12.10 -8.73 2.49
C LYS A 105 -12.52 -9.06 3.94
N GLY A 106 -11.88 -8.38 4.88
CA GLY A 106 -12.11 -8.53 6.32
C GLY A 106 -11.13 -9.46 7.03
N ASP A 107 -10.37 -10.26 6.28
CA ASP A 107 -9.41 -11.19 6.87
C ASP A 107 -8.15 -10.48 7.38
N TYR A 108 -7.69 -10.92 8.55
CA TYR A 108 -6.43 -10.55 9.18
C TYR A 108 -5.41 -11.67 9.00
N ILE A 109 -4.18 -11.29 8.65
CA ILE A 109 -3.08 -12.23 8.39
C ILE A 109 -1.86 -11.73 9.17
N ARG A 110 -1.32 -12.58 10.05
CA ARG A 110 -0.03 -12.35 10.69
C ARG A 110 1.03 -13.18 9.99
N ILE A 111 2.12 -12.54 9.61
CA ILE A 111 3.27 -13.15 8.95
C ILE A 111 4.48 -12.95 9.88
N PRO A 112 4.86 -13.98 10.67
CA PRO A 112 6.05 -13.89 11.50
C PRO A 112 7.32 -13.69 10.68
N GLU A 113 8.32 -13.05 11.28
CA GLU A 113 9.67 -12.94 10.72
C GLU A 113 10.20 -14.27 10.19
N GLY A 114 10.85 -14.24 9.03
CA GLY A 114 11.41 -15.41 8.36
C GLY A 114 10.38 -16.33 7.69
N THR A 115 9.07 -16.08 7.83
CA THR A 115 8.04 -16.90 7.20
C THR A 115 8.02 -16.64 5.69
N VAL A 116 8.21 -17.69 4.88
CA VAL A 116 7.99 -17.58 3.43
C VAL A 116 6.50 -17.39 3.15
N HIS A 117 6.16 -16.37 2.36
CA HIS A 117 4.79 -16.07 2.04
C HIS A 117 4.63 -15.52 0.61
N ALA A 118 3.43 -15.68 0.09
CA ALA A 118 3.03 -15.25 -1.26
C ALA A 118 1.52 -15.03 -1.28
N VAL A 119 1.02 -14.27 -2.25
CA VAL A 119 -0.42 -14.18 -2.51
C VAL A 119 -0.69 -14.25 -4.00
N GLU A 120 -1.71 -15.01 -4.38
CA GLU A 120 -2.25 -15.09 -5.73
C GLU A 120 -3.68 -14.55 -5.71
N VAL A 121 -3.98 -13.52 -6.50
CA VAL A 121 -5.31 -12.89 -6.56
C VAL A 121 -6.23 -13.76 -7.40
N THR A 122 -7.43 -14.03 -6.87
CA THR A 122 -8.45 -14.87 -7.52
C THR A 122 -9.72 -14.11 -7.89
N SER A 123 -9.87 -12.87 -7.42
CA SER A 123 -10.96 -11.97 -7.82
C SER A 123 -10.70 -11.31 -9.17
N GLU A 124 -11.76 -10.90 -9.88
CA GLU A 124 -11.64 -10.11 -11.13
C GLU A 124 -11.01 -8.73 -10.89
N GLN A 125 -11.31 -8.14 -9.74
CA GLN A 125 -10.77 -6.84 -9.34
C GLN A 125 -9.46 -7.03 -8.56
N PRO A 126 -8.52 -6.07 -8.63
CA PRO A 126 -7.30 -6.11 -7.85
C PRO A 126 -7.61 -6.24 -6.34
N MET A 127 -6.80 -7.05 -5.67
CA MET A 127 -6.82 -7.14 -4.21
C MET A 127 -6.20 -5.88 -3.62
N LYS A 128 -6.77 -5.39 -2.51
CA LYS A 128 -6.28 -4.23 -1.77
C LYS A 128 -6.04 -4.62 -0.32
N VAL A 129 -4.86 -4.33 0.19
CA VAL A 129 -4.48 -4.69 1.55
C VAL A 129 -3.79 -3.54 2.27
N LEU A 130 -4.02 -3.43 3.57
CA LEU A 130 -3.14 -2.71 4.48
C LEU A 130 -2.02 -3.68 4.90
N SER A 131 -0.78 -3.27 4.69
CA SER A 131 0.41 -3.94 5.20
C SER A 131 1.05 -3.09 6.28
N VAL A 132 1.35 -3.70 7.43
CA VAL A 132 2.11 -3.09 8.53
C VAL A 132 3.32 -3.97 8.79
N GLN A 133 4.50 -3.42 8.63
CA GLN A 133 5.77 -4.12 8.77
C GLN A 133 6.50 -3.58 10.01
N ALA A 134 6.84 -4.46 10.94
CA ALA A 134 7.38 -4.09 12.25
C ALA A 134 8.58 -4.97 12.65
N PRO A 135 9.76 -4.40 12.97
CA PRO A 135 10.09 -2.97 12.99
C PRO A 135 10.15 -2.33 11.59
N GLU A 136 10.54 -1.06 11.52
CA GLU A 136 10.64 -0.28 10.28
C GLU A 136 11.25 -1.04 9.09
N PHE A 137 10.55 -1.03 7.96
CA PHE A 137 11.04 -1.64 6.74
C PHE A 137 12.00 -0.71 5.99
N LYS A 138 13.29 -1.06 6.02
CA LYS A 138 14.34 -0.32 5.29
C LYS A 138 14.63 -0.86 3.89
N GLY A 139 13.81 -1.77 3.36
CA GLY A 139 14.00 -2.37 2.03
C GLY A 139 15.15 -3.37 1.92
N LYS A 140 15.82 -3.72 3.02
CA LYS A 140 17.07 -4.50 3.03
C LYS A 140 16.91 -5.95 3.48
N ASP A 141 15.75 -6.32 4.03
CA ASP A 141 15.52 -7.65 4.59
C ASP A 141 14.57 -8.50 3.73
N TRP A 142 14.16 -8.00 2.56
CA TRP A 142 13.36 -8.71 1.57
C TRP A 142 14.21 -9.72 0.80
N THR A 143 13.84 -10.99 0.85
CA THR A 143 14.50 -12.04 0.06
C THR A 143 13.48 -12.83 -0.77
N PHE A 144 13.64 -12.80 -2.09
CA PHE A 144 12.86 -13.63 -3.00
C PHE A 144 13.24 -15.10 -2.89
N VAL A 145 12.23 -15.96 -2.91
CA VAL A 145 12.40 -17.42 -2.99
C VAL A 145 12.01 -17.85 -4.39
N LYS A 146 12.94 -18.45 -5.13
CA LYS A 146 12.60 -19.09 -6.41
C LYS A 146 11.67 -20.26 -6.13
N GLU A 147 10.50 -20.27 -6.75
CA GLU A 147 9.66 -21.46 -6.81
C GLU A 147 10.50 -22.60 -7.43
N LYS A 148 10.53 -23.76 -6.76
CA LYS A 148 11.26 -24.95 -7.23
C LYS A 148 10.53 -25.62 -8.39
#